data_AF-A0A1P8Q5L4-F1
#
_entry.id   AF-A0A1P8Q5L4-F1
#
_cell.length_a   1.000
_cell.length_b   1.000
_cell.length_c   1.000
_cell.angle_alpha   90.00
_cell.angle_beta   90.00
_cell.angle_gamma   90.00
#
_symmetry.space_group_name_H-M   'P 1'
#
loop_
_entity.id
_entity.type
_entity.pdbx_description
1 polymer ?
#
loop_
_entity_poly.entity_id
_entity_poly.type
_entity_poly.pdbx_seq_one_letter_code
_entity_poly.pdbx_strand_id
1 'polypeptide(L)'
;MKKMALGILLLSMMTLATACGNNSSTKNSSSTKTESVDKNKIPTANNKKIAKQVEKELNKDGKVGKVSVETEVHDDQSATKKDGSTKPHQVVHALITDKALIKKIDANGNDVDMLKEGIKEIADDYSPELKGHDTITIDYEIDDSQYNTIALNNKNGRIIK
;
A
#
# COMPACT_ATOMS: atom_id res chain seq x y z
N MET A 1 -32.94 -38.87 57.75
CA MET A 1 -31.92 -39.83 58.23
C MET A 1 -30.99 -40.17 57.08
N LYS A 2 -29.66 -40.05 57.26
CA LYS A 2 -28.56 -40.90 56.71
C LYS A 2 -28.58 -41.20 55.19
N LYS A 3 -27.59 -40.91 54.32
CA LYS A 3 -26.11 -40.82 54.37
C LYS A 3 -25.67 -40.04 53.10
N MET A 4 -24.77 -39.05 53.15
CA MET A 4 -23.30 -39.15 52.94
C MET A 4 -22.84 -40.13 51.85
N ALA A 5 -22.35 -39.60 50.73
CA ALA A 5 -21.34 -40.25 49.88
C ALA A 5 -20.45 -39.18 49.24
N LEU A 6 -19.32 -38.98 49.88
CA LEU A 6 -18.17 -38.18 49.49
C LEU A 6 -17.35 -39.00 48.48
N GLY A 7 -17.17 -38.48 47.26
CA GLY A 7 -16.38 -39.13 46.22
C GLY A 7 -15.40 -38.15 45.60
N ILE A 8 -14.26 -37.97 46.27
CA ILE A 8 -13.11 -37.18 45.82
C ILE A 8 -12.52 -37.87 44.59
N LEU A 9 -12.71 -37.28 43.40
CA LEU A 9 -12.00 -37.72 42.19
C LEU A 9 -10.67 -36.95 42.13
N LEU A 10 -9.59 -37.70 42.34
CA LEU A 10 -8.23 -37.22 42.39
C LEU A 10 -7.80 -36.53 41.09
N LEU A 11 -7.20 -35.34 41.30
CA LEU A 11 -6.34 -34.62 40.36
C LEU A 11 -5.32 -35.56 39.71
N SER A 12 -5.39 -35.71 38.39
CA SER A 12 -4.25 -36.10 37.57
C SER A 12 -3.92 -34.94 36.64
N MET A 13 -3.12 -34.00 37.16
CA MET A 13 -2.36 -33.07 36.33
C MET A 13 -1.26 -33.87 35.60
N MET A 14 -1.37 -33.96 34.28
CA MET A 14 -0.19 -33.91 33.42
C MET A 14 -0.51 -33.02 32.23
N THR A 15 0.02 -31.80 32.32
CA THR A 15 0.25 -30.87 31.23
C THR A 15 1.18 -31.49 30.20
N LEU A 16 0.80 -31.50 28.92
CA LEU A 16 1.77 -31.33 27.84
C LEU A 16 1.12 -30.79 26.56
N ALA A 17 1.64 -29.64 26.15
CA ALA A 17 1.59 -29.04 24.82
C ALA A 17 0.20 -28.73 24.23
N THR A 18 -0.28 -27.52 24.57
CA THR A 18 -1.05 -26.68 23.64
C THR A 18 -0.27 -26.58 22.32
N ALA A 19 -0.65 -27.38 21.33
CA ALA A 19 -0.30 -27.08 19.95
C ALA A 19 -1.07 -25.80 19.59
N CYS A 20 -0.31 -24.73 19.39
CA CYS A 20 -0.79 -23.40 19.05
C CYS A 20 -1.89 -23.47 18.00
N GLY A 21 -3.05 -22.91 18.36
CA GLY A 21 -3.89 -22.28 17.37
C GLY A 21 -3.08 -21.19 16.68
N ASN A 22 -3.24 -21.05 15.37
CA ASN A 22 -3.15 -19.73 14.78
C ASN A 22 -4.22 -19.64 13.70
N ASN A 23 -5.34 -19.07 14.13
CA ASN A 23 -6.37 -18.51 13.30
C ASN A 23 -5.66 -17.57 12.31
N SER A 24 -5.70 -17.90 11.01
CA SER A 24 -5.19 -17.03 9.96
C SER A 24 -6.16 -15.85 9.81
N SER A 25 -6.03 -14.88 10.71
CA SER A 25 -6.49 -13.53 10.46
C SER A 25 -5.48 -12.90 9.49
N THR A 26 -5.95 -12.68 8.27
CA THR A 26 -5.30 -11.89 7.22
C THR A 26 -4.90 -10.55 7.82
N LYS A 27 -3.63 -10.44 8.20
CA LYS A 27 -3.05 -9.20 8.70
C LYS A 27 -2.85 -8.32 7.48
N ASN A 28 -3.71 -7.33 7.35
CA ASN A 28 -3.56 -6.24 6.39
C ASN A 28 -2.12 -5.74 6.50
N SER A 29 -1.34 -5.88 5.42
CA SER A 29 0.07 -5.50 5.39
C SER A 29 0.19 -3.99 5.47
N SER A 30 0.15 -3.43 6.68
CA SER A 30 0.62 -2.08 6.94
C SER A 30 2.13 -2.08 6.76
N SER A 31 2.58 -1.71 5.56
CA SER A 31 4.00 -1.45 5.29
C SER A 31 4.40 -0.18 6.04
N THR A 32 5.13 -0.32 7.14
CA THR A 32 5.74 0.82 7.82
C THR A 32 6.86 1.35 6.92
N LYS A 33 6.58 2.45 6.19
CA LYS A 33 7.57 3.17 5.35
C LYS A 33 8.80 3.49 6.20
N THR A 34 9.93 2.86 5.89
CA THR A 34 11.25 3.40 6.27
C THR A 34 11.83 4.04 5.02
N GLU A 35 11.30 5.19 4.63
CA GLU A 35 11.81 5.95 3.49
C GLU A 35 12.59 7.17 3.98
N SER A 36 13.92 7.07 3.89
CA SER A 36 14.79 8.24 3.92
C SER A 36 14.72 8.93 2.56
N VAL A 37 13.71 9.78 2.33
CA VAL A 37 13.65 10.65 1.15
C VAL A 37 14.70 11.76 1.31
N ASP A 38 15.83 11.66 0.62
CA ASP A 38 16.86 12.70 0.63
C ASP A 38 16.43 13.85 -0.31
N LYS A 39 15.87 14.91 0.28
CA LYS A 39 15.20 16.04 -0.40
C LYS A 39 16.09 16.86 -1.35
N ASN A 40 17.39 16.54 -1.43
CA ASN A 40 18.36 17.26 -2.25
C ASN A 40 18.49 16.71 -3.68
N LYS A 41 17.90 15.56 -4.02
CA LYS A 41 17.91 15.04 -5.39
C LYS A 41 16.72 15.52 -6.21
N ILE A 42 17.04 16.06 -7.39
CA ILE A 42 16.08 16.63 -8.33
C ILE A 42 15.38 15.49 -9.10
N PRO A 43 14.03 15.48 -9.16
CA PRO A 43 13.28 14.53 -9.97
C PRO A 43 13.66 14.61 -11.46
N THR A 44 13.64 13.49 -12.17
CA THR A 44 13.93 13.49 -13.62
C THR A 44 12.90 14.32 -14.37
N ALA A 45 13.29 14.90 -15.52
CA ALA A 45 12.36 15.65 -16.37
C ALA A 45 11.17 14.79 -16.83
N ASN A 46 11.42 13.50 -17.09
CA ASN A 46 10.38 12.53 -17.45
C ASN A 46 9.36 12.36 -16.32
N ASN A 47 9.81 12.08 -15.10
CA ASN A 47 8.90 11.84 -13.97
C ASN A 47 8.19 13.12 -13.53
N LYS A 48 8.81 14.30 -13.70
CA LYS A 48 8.10 15.59 -13.55
C LYS A 48 6.98 15.76 -14.57
N LYS A 49 7.19 15.34 -15.82
CA LYS A 49 6.16 15.39 -16.86
C LYS A 49 5.03 14.42 -16.54
N ILE A 50 5.36 13.18 -16.18
CA ILE A 50 4.38 12.16 -15.77
C ILE A 50 3.56 12.66 -14.59
N ALA A 51 4.22 13.17 -13.53
CA ALA A 51 3.54 13.71 -12.35
C ALA A 51 2.51 14.80 -12.70
N LYS A 52 2.85 15.73 -13.62
CA LYS A 52 1.91 16.76 -14.08
C LYS A 52 0.72 16.20 -14.87
N GLN A 53 0.93 15.13 -15.65
CA GLN A 53 -0.15 14.51 -16.41
C GLN A 53 -1.09 13.72 -15.48
N VAL A 54 -0.51 12.93 -14.56
CA VAL A 54 -1.27 12.24 -13.50
C VAL A 54 -2.05 13.24 -12.66
N GLU A 55 -1.43 14.37 -12.27
CA GLU A 55 -2.11 15.45 -11.55
C GLU A 55 -3.29 16.02 -12.33
N LYS A 56 -3.12 16.25 -13.63
CA LYS A 56 -4.17 16.79 -14.49
C LYS A 56 -5.34 15.82 -14.63
N GLU A 57 -5.06 14.54 -14.88
CA GLU A 57 -6.09 13.50 -15.03
C GLU A 57 -6.85 13.28 -13.72
N LEU A 58 -6.12 13.12 -12.61
CA LEU A 58 -6.71 12.92 -11.31
C LEU A 58 -7.56 14.13 -10.88
N ASN A 59 -7.10 15.36 -11.17
CA ASN A 59 -7.79 16.59 -10.81
C ASN A 59 -8.69 17.17 -11.92
N LYS A 60 -9.11 16.38 -12.93
CA LYS A 60 -10.02 16.87 -13.99
C LYS A 60 -11.28 17.54 -13.43
N ASP A 61 -11.79 17.04 -12.30
CA ASP A 61 -12.98 17.57 -11.61
C ASP A 61 -12.64 18.52 -10.44
N GLY A 62 -11.37 18.88 -10.29
CA GLY A 62 -10.95 20.12 -9.64
C GLY A 62 -10.30 20.03 -8.26
N LYS A 63 -10.38 18.93 -7.49
CA LYS A 63 -9.79 18.85 -6.12
C LYS A 63 -9.48 17.45 -5.60
N VAL A 64 -9.02 16.53 -6.43
CA VAL A 64 -8.97 15.10 -6.07
C VAL A 64 -7.67 14.70 -5.38
N GLY A 65 -6.50 15.22 -5.78
CA GLY A 65 -5.23 14.76 -5.21
C GLY A 65 -4.03 15.68 -5.36
N LYS A 66 -3.04 15.48 -4.49
CA LYS A 66 -1.70 16.06 -4.57
C LYS A 66 -0.78 15.07 -5.27
N VAL A 67 -0.03 15.51 -6.28
CA VAL A 67 0.95 14.66 -6.94
C VAL A 67 2.35 15.21 -6.71
N SER A 68 3.27 14.33 -6.34
CA SER A 68 4.67 14.65 -6.12
C SER A 68 5.58 13.58 -6.71
N VAL A 69 6.87 13.88 -6.83
CA VAL A 69 7.87 12.86 -7.18
C VAL A 69 8.78 12.67 -5.99
N GLU A 70 8.69 11.51 -5.37
CA GLU A 70 9.60 11.07 -4.31
C GLU A 70 10.87 10.56 -4.98
N THR A 71 11.99 11.14 -4.57
CA THR A 71 13.31 10.74 -5.06
C THR A 71 13.99 9.89 -3.99
N GLU A 72 14.81 8.95 -4.46
CA GLU A 72 15.59 8.07 -3.59
C GLU A 72 14.80 7.03 -2.80
N VAL A 73 13.79 6.42 -3.43
CA VAL A 73 13.02 5.37 -2.77
C VAL A 73 13.80 4.05 -2.79
N HIS A 74 13.86 3.39 -1.64
CA HIS A 74 14.54 2.12 -1.40
C HIS A 74 13.53 1.07 -0.92
N ASP A 75 12.92 0.35 -1.87
CA ASP A 75 11.92 -0.67 -1.58
C ASP A 75 12.14 -1.95 -2.41
N ASP A 76 11.11 -2.79 -2.51
CA ASP A 76 11.08 -4.02 -3.29
C ASP A 76 11.24 -3.82 -4.81
N GLN A 77 11.08 -2.60 -5.31
CA GLN A 77 11.22 -2.25 -6.72
C GLN A 77 12.63 -1.76 -7.06
N SER A 78 13.42 -1.36 -6.07
CA SER A 78 14.81 -0.93 -6.25
C SER A 78 15.72 -2.02 -6.81
N ALA A 79 16.57 -1.65 -7.78
CA ALA A 79 17.51 -2.58 -8.38
C ALA A 79 18.59 -3.00 -7.38
N THR A 80 18.86 -4.30 -7.24
CA THR A 80 19.97 -4.78 -6.39
C THR A 80 21.28 -4.84 -7.18
N LYS A 81 22.34 -4.25 -6.64
CA LYS A 81 23.69 -4.30 -7.21
C LYS A 81 24.38 -5.62 -6.84
N LYS A 82 25.50 -5.91 -7.52
CA LYS A 82 26.30 -7.13 -7.29
C LYS A 82 26.84 -7.27 -5.85
N ASP A 83 27.00 -6.16 -5.14
CA ASP A 83 27.47 -6.09 -3.75
C ASP A 83 26.33 -6.25 -2.73
N GLY A 84 25.09 -6.49 -3.17
CA GLY A 84 23.91 -6.60 -2.32
C GLY A 84 23.30 -5.25 -1.93
N SER A 85 23.90 -4.12 -2.29
CA SER A 85 23.30 -2.80 -2.05
C SER A 85 22.15 -2.52 -3.02
N THR A 86 21.13 -1.80 -2.57
CA THR A 86 20.02 -1.36 -3.43
C THR A 86 20.35 -0.03 -4.10
N LYS A 87 20.01 0.10 -5.38
CA LYS A 87 20.05 1.35 -6.13
C LYS A 87 18.67 2.02 -5.98
N PRO A 88 18.61 3.25 -5.47
CA PRO A 88 17.34 3.94 -5.33
C PRO A 88 16.67 4.18 -6.69
N HIS A 89 15.35 4.27 -6.68
CA HIS A 89 14.52 4.66 -7.81
C HIS A 89 13.69 5.92 -7.48
N GLN A 90 12.87 6.39 -8.43
CA GLN A 90 11.93 7.49 -8.21
C GLN A 90 10.49 6.99 -8.24
N VAL A 91 9.64 7.56 -7.39
CA VAL A 91 8.21 7.25 -7.33
C VAL A 91 7.43 8.52 -7.68
N VAL A 92 6.56 8.44 -8.69
CA VAL A 92 5.52 9.45 -8.89
C VAL A 92 4.38 9.10 -7.95
N HIS A 93 4.28 9.82 -6.84
CA HIS A 93 3.31 9.57 -5.78
C HIS A 93 2.14 10.55 -5.90
N ALA A 94 0.96 10.03 -6.23
CA ALA A 94 -0.30 10.73 -6.21
C ALA A 94 -1.10 10.36 -4.96
N LEU A 95 -1.39 11.34 -4.11
CA LEU A 95 -2.20 11.18 -2.90
C LEU A 95 -3.58 11.81 -3.12
N ILE A 96 -4.62 10.99 -3.07
CA ILE A 96 -6.01 11.45 -3.04
C ILE A 96 -6.29 12.08 -1.68
N THR A 97 -6.76 13.33 -1.68
CA THR A 97 -7.02 14.12 -0.46
C THR A 97 -8.48 14.53 -0.30
N ASP A 98 -9.32 14.29 -1.31
CA ASP A 98 -10.75 14.56 -1.23
C ASP A 98 -11.46 13.54 -0.33
N LYS A 99 -11.87 13.98 0.86
CA LYS A 99 -12.59 13.15 1.83
C LYS A 99 -13.88 12.55 1.29
N ALA A 100 -14.58 13.22 0.36
CA ALA A 100 -15.81 12.69 -0.22
C ALA A 100 -15.50 11.53 -1.17
N LEU A 101 -14.43 11.66 -1.96
CA LEU A 101 -13.97 10.57 -2.83
C LEU A 101 -13.42 9.40 -2.02
N ILE A 102 -12.60 9.66 -1.00
CA ILE A 102 -12.06 8.64 -0.10
C ILE A 102 -13.19 7.80 0.50
N LYS A 103 -14.25 8.42 1.00
CA LYS A 103 -15.43 7.70 1.54
C LYS A 103 -16.12 6.81 0.50
N LYS A 104 -16.11 7.20 -0.78
CA LYS A 104 -16.66 6.36 -1.86
C LYS A 104 -15.74 5.18 -2.17
N ILE A 105 -14.42 5.41 -2.18
CA ILE A 105 -13.41 4.37 -2.42
C ILE A 105 -13.40 3.34 -1.28
N ASP A 106 -13.63 3.77 -0.05
CA ASP A 106 -13.64 2.91 1.15
C ASP A 106 -14.98 2.17 1.35
N ALA A 107 -16.00 2.51 0.56
CA ALA A 107 -17.27 1.78 0.57
C ALA A 107 -17.13 0.41 -0.14
N ASN A 108 -18.14 -0.45 0.04
CA ASN A 108 -18.22 -1.75 -0.64
C ASN A 108 -19.32 -1.70 -1.72
N GLY A 109 -19.02 -2.21 -2.91
CA GLY A 109 -20.00 -2.37 -4.00
C GLY A 109 -19.41 -2.22 -5.40
N ASN A 110 -20.14 -2.65 -6.42
CA ASN A 110 -19.68 -2.65 -7.80
C ASN A 110 -19.29 -1.25 -8.33
N ASP A 111 -20.04 -0.21 -7.94
CA ASP A 111 -19.73 1.17 -8.33
C ASP A 111 -18.37 1.63 -7.78
N VAL A 112 -17.96 1.08 -6.64
CA VAL A 112 -16.66 1.35 -6.02
C VAL A 112 -15.54 0.65 -6.80
N ASP A 113 -15.77 -0.58 -7.24
CA ASP A 113 -14.80 -1.31 -8.06
C ASP A 113 -14.57 -0.62 -9.39
N MET A 114 -15.63 -0.13 -10.04
CA MET A 114 -15.53 0.68 -11.25
C MET A 114 -14.77 1.99 -11.01
N LEU A 115 -15.04 2.68 -9.90
CA LEU A 115 -14.33 3.89 -9.52
C LEU A 115 -12.83 3.62 -9.31
N LYS A 116 -12.49 2.56 -8.56
CA LYS A 116 -11.10 2.15 -8.33
C LYS A 116 -10.41 1.78 -9.64
N GLU A 117 -11.12 1.10 -10.55
CA GLU A 117 -10.56 0.73 -11.84
C GLU A 117 -10.26 1.96 -12.71
N GLY A 118 -11.16 2.94 -12.76
CA GLY A 118 -10.88 4.21 -13.45
C GLY A 118 -9.69 4.97 -12.86
N ILE A 119 -9.47 4.89 -11.55
CA ILE A 119 -8.26 5.47 -10.92
C ILE A 119 -7.01 4.68 -11.32
N LYS A 120 -7.07 3.34 -11.36
CA LYS A 120 -5.93 2.51 -11.81
C LYS A 120 -5.58 2.75 -13.27
N GLU A 121 -6.56 2.99 -14.13
CA GLU A 121 -6.33 3.31 -15.54
C GLU A 121 -5.44 4.54 -15.70
N ILE A 122 -5.57 5.55 -14.83
CA ILE A 122 -4.66 6.71 -14.83
C ILE A 122 -3.20 6.27 -14.63
N ALA A 123 -2.93 5.36 -13.67
CA ALA A 123 -1.59 4.85 -13.47
C ALA A 123 -1.12 3.97 -14.64
N ASP A 124 -2.03 3.17 -15.20
CA ASP A 124 -1.73 2.31 -16.34
C ASP A 124 -1.30 3.11 -17.57
N ASP A 125 -2.04 4.18 -17.92
CA ASP A 125 -1.79 5.00 -19.11
C ASP A 125 -0.39 5.62 -19.12
N TYR A 126 0.12 6.02 -17.96
CA TYR A 126 1.43 6.66 -17.84
C TYR A 126 2.56 5.70 -17.45
N SER A 127 2.24 4.49 -16.97
CA SER A 127 3.26 3.53 -16.55
C SER A 127 4.26 3.14 -17.65
N PRO A 128 3.90 2.97 -18.94
CA PRO A 128 4.87 2.65 -20.00
C PRO A 128 5.91 3.76 -20.25
N GLU A 129 5.64 5.00 -19.83
CA GLU A 129 6.58 6.12 -19.96
C GLU A 129 7.68 6.08 -18.89
N LEU A 130 7.52 5.29 -17.83
CA LEU A 130 8.51 5.14 -16.75
C LEU A 130 9.83 4.53 -17.25
N LYS A 131 10.92 4.84 -16.54
CA LYS A 131 12.26 4.38 -16.88
C LYS A 131 12.84 3.53 -15.76
N GLY A 132 13.61 2.51 -16.15
CA GLY A 132 14.30 1.64 -15.20
C GLY A 132 13.33 0.95 -14.25
N HIS A 133 13.47 1.28 -12.97
CA HIS A 133 12.73 0.73 -11.82
C HIS A 133 11.78 1.77 -11.20
N ASP A 134 11.59 2.91 -11.86
CA ASP A 134 10.70 3.95 -11.36
C ASP A 134 9.24 3.47 -11.36
N THR A 135 8.44 3.99 -10.44
CA THR A 135 7.05 3.58 -10.24
C THR A 135 6.10 4.78 -10.21
N ILE A 136 4.81 4.49 -10.42
CA ILE A 136 3.69 5.38 -10.11
C ILE A 136 2.89 4.72 -9.01
N THR A 137 2.56 5.49 -7.97
CA THR A 137 1.70 5.05 -6.87
C THR A 137 0.55 6.03 -6.72
N ILE A 138 -0.67 5.51 -6.65
CA ILE A 138 -1.86 6.27 -6.30
C ILE A 138 -2.39 5.76 -4.96
N ASP A 139 -2.27 6.61 -3.95
CA ASP A 139 -2.66 6.33 -2.57
C ASP A 139 -3.83 7.20 -2.13
N TYR A 140 -4.54 6.77 -1.09
CA TYR A 140 -5.48 7.60 -0.35
C TYR A 140 -5.26 7.49 1.15
N GLU A 141 -5.52 8.59 1.86
CA GLU A 141 -5.36 8.68 3.31
C GLU A 141 -6.49 7.96 4.04
N ILE A 142 -6.14 7.04 4.95
CA ILE A 142 -7.06 6.40 5.90
C ILE A 142 -7.12 7.25 7.18
N ASP A 143 -5.94 7.65 7.69
CA ASP A 143 -5.72 8.56 8.81
C ASP A 143 -4.40 9.34 8.61
N ASP A 144 -4.09 10.28 9.51
CA ASP A 144 -2.91 11.18 9.44
C ASP A 144 -1.55 10.48 9.25
N SER A 145 -1.49 9.15 9.39
CA SER A 145 -0.28 8.33 9.30
C SER A 145 -0.41 7.07 8.43
N GLN A 146 -1.61 6.75 7.95
CA GLN A 146 -1.90 5.53 7.22
C GLN A 146 -2.49 5.83 5.85
N TYR A 147 -1.93 5.19 4.84
CA TYR A 147 -2.37 5.28 3.45
C TYR A 147 -2.73 3.90 2.93
N ASN A 148 -3.72 3.83 2.05
CA ASN A 148 -4.03 2.64 1.24
C ASN A 148 -3.69 2.91 -0.21
N THR A 149 -3.06 1.93 -0.86
CA THR A 149 -2.70 2.00 -2.27
C THR A 149 -3.81 1.46 -3.15
N ILE A 150 -4.25 2.27 -4.13
CA ILE A 150 -5.23 1.87 -5.16
C ILE A 150 -4.50 1.29 -6.36
N ALA A 151 -3.37 1.89 -6.73
CA ALA A 151 -2.57 1.50 -7.88
C ALA A 151 -1.08 1.64 -7.56
N LEU A 152 -0.30 0.62 -7.90
CA LEU A 152 1.16 0.64 -7.89
C LEU A 152 1.63 0.04 -9.21
N ASN A 153 2.29 0.83 -10.03
CA ASN A 153 2.69 0.43 -11.37
C ASN A 153 4.18 0.68 -11.60
N ASN A 154 4.82 -0.24 -12.31
CA ASN A 154 6.11 0.03 -12.96
C ASN A 154 5.93 0.05 -14.48
N LYS A 155 7.02 0.22 -15.22
CA LYS A 155 6.98 0.26 -16.70
C LYS A 155 6.35 -0.97 -17.39
N ASN A 156 6.25 -2.09 -16.68
CA ASN A 156 5.72 -3.35 -17.20
C ASN A 156 4.24 -3.57 -16.80
N GLY A 157 3.63 -2.62 -16.08
CA GLY A 157 2.24 -2.68 -15.64
C GLY A 157 2.09 -2.74 -14.12
N ARG A 158 0.92 -3.21 -13.69
CA ARG A 158 0.50 -3.24 -12.27
C ARG A 158 1.33 -4.22 -11.45
N ILE A 159 1.75 -3.77 -10.28
CA ILE A 159 2.40 -4.58 -9.24
C ILE A 159 1.33 -5.00 -8.25
N ILE A 160 1.11 -6.31 -8.12
CA ILE A 160 0.19 -6.89 -7.14
C ILE A 160 1.00 -7.20 -5.88
N LYS A 161 0.64 -6.60 -4.75
CA LYS A 161 1.24 -6.84 -3.43
C LYS A 161 0.36 -7.74 -2.58
#